data_AF-A0A2V6X5M0-F1
#
_entry.id   AF-A0A2V6X5M0-F1
#
_cell.length_a   1.000
_cell.length_b   1.000
_cell.length_c   1.000
_cell.angle_alpha   90.00
_cell.angle_beta   90.00
_cell.angle_gamma   90.00
#
_symmetry.space_group_name_H-M   'P 1'
#
loop_
_entity.id
_entity.type
_entity.pdbx_description
1 polymer ?
#
loop_
_entity_poly.entity_id
_entity_poly.type
_entity_poly.pdbx_seq_one_letter_code
_entity_poly.pdbx_strand_id
1 'polypeptide(L)'
;MRREVGSRYKGSVITLASFGVAALAAVLLATPVGAQTPRDVFVVGMEAEPPGLDPGQALGLHTLRVTAEIFETLVATAVDSTDIVPGLAESWTTSSDGLVWTFKLRKGVRF
;
A
#
# COMPACT_ATOMS: atom_id res chain seq x y z
N MET A 1 79.47 25.10 22.88
CA MET A 1 79.35 23.92 21.99
C MET A 1 77.92 23.39 22.09
N ARG A 2 77.16 23.45 20.96
CA ARG A 2 75.95 22.69 20.55
C ARG A 2 75.10 22.02 21.65
N ARG A 3 73.79 22.26 21.80
CA ARG A 3 72.58 21.91 20.98
C ARG A 3 71.41 22.08 22.00
N GLU A 4 70.12 22.30 21.73
CA GLU A 4 69.25 21.97 20.61
C GLU A 4 67.92 22.73 20.77
N VAL A 5 67.35 23.15 19.65
CA VAL A 5 66.00 23.70 19.52
C VAL A 5 65.02 22.53 19.55
N GLY A 6 64.09 22.52 20.51
CA GLY A 6 63.07 21.48 20.69
C GLY A 6 61.66 21.97 20.39
N SER A 7 61.24 21.74 19.15
CA SER A 7 59.88 21.91 18.60
C SER A 7 58.76 21.41 19.52
N ARG A 8 57.73 22.24 19.75
CA ARG A 8 56.44 21.84 20.34
C ARG A 8 55.25 22.37 19.53
N TYR A 9 55.14 21.93 18.27
CA TYR A 9 53.94 22.09 17.43
C TYR A 9 53.27 20.71 17.23
N LYS A 10 52.60 20.16 18.25
CA LYS A 10 51.78 18.92 18.09
C LYS A 10 50.50 18.87 18.93
N GLY A 11 50.06 19.99 19.51
CA GLY A 11 48.91 20.00 20.43
C GLY A 11 47.53 20.29 19.82
N SER A 12 47.44 20.98 18.67
CA SER A 12 46.16 21.60 18.27
C SER A 12 45.37 20.89 17.15
N VAL A 13 45.92 19.85 16.53
CA VAL A 13 45.26 19.22 15.36
C VAL A 13 44.29 18.08 15.75
N ILE A 14 44.47 17.48 16.93
CA ILE A 14 43.72 16.26 17.32
C ILE A 14 42.31 16.57 17.86
N THR A 15 42.07 17.76 18.41
CA THR A 15 40.76 18.11 19.02
C THR A 15 39.71 18.60 18.01
N LEU A 16 40.09 19.05 16.81
CA LEU A 16 39.15 19.48 15.76
C LEU A 16 38.55 18.30 14.97
N ALA A 17 39.23 17.16 14.92
CA ALA A 17 38.77 15.99 14.17
C ALA A 17 37.55 15.30 14.81
N SER A 18 37.44 15.35 16.14
CA SER A 18 36.39 14.64 16.90
C SER A 18 35.02 15.33 16.88
N PHE A 19 34.96 16.66 16.72
CA PHE A 19 33.69 17.38 16.53
C PHE A 19 33.08 17.16 15.13
N GLY A 20 33.91 17.03 14.10
CA GLY A 20 33.44 16.80 12.72
C GLY A 20 32.79 15.43 12.52
N VAL A 21 33.32 14.38 13.16
CA VAL A 21 32.78 13.01 13.08
C VAL A 21 31.46 12.87 13.83
N ALA A 22 31.33 13.50 15.01
CA ALA A 22 30.08 13.47 15.78
C ALA A 22 28.96 14.27 15.09
N ALA A 23 29.27 15.42 14.48
CA ALA A 23 28.31 16.20 13.71
C ALA A 23 27.83 15.46 12.44
N LEU A 24 28.73 14.74 11.76
CA LEU A 24 28.37 13.93 10.59
C LEU A 24 27.49 12.72 10.98
N ALA A 25 27.79 12.05 12.08
CA ALA A 25 26.97 10.95 12.60
C ALA A 25 25.56 11.43 13.02
N ALA A 26 25.44 12.62 13.60
CA ALA A 26 24.15 13.21 13.96
C ALA A 26 23.31 13.59 12.73
N VAL A 27 23.93 14.05 11.64
CA VAL A 27 23.23 14.33 10.37
C VAL A 27 22.78 13.03 9.68
N LEU A 28 23.59 11.97 9.72
CA LEU A 28 23.20 10.65 9.19
C LEU A 28 22.07 9.96 9.98
N LEU A 29 21.96 10.22 11.28
CA LEU A 29 20.87 9.71 12.12
C LEU A 29 19.61 10.59 12.08
N ALA A 30 19.73 11.83 11.62
CA ALA A 30 18.63 12.79 11.52
C ALA A 30 17.90 12.74 10.17
N THR A 31 18.38 11.98 9.18
CA THR A 31 17.62 11.75 7.96
C THR A 31 16.50 10.74 8.27
N PRO A 32 15.22 11.12 8.21
CA PRO A 32 14.15 10.15 8.30
C PRO A 32 14.28 9.22 7.10
N VAL A 33 14.73 8.00 7.33
CA VAL A 33 14.55 6.90 6.39
C VAL A 33 13.07 6.53 6.48
N GLY A 34 12.22 7.38 5.90
CA GLY A 34 10.84 7.02 5.65
C GLY A 34 10.87 5.92 4.63
N ALA A 35 10.56 4.69 5.02
CA ALA A 35 10.22 3.63 4.08
C ALA A 35 8.91 4.06 3.39
N GLN A 36 9.05 4.90 2.38
CA GLN A 36 7.92 5.50 1.68
C GLN A 36 7.26 4.39 0.87
N THR A 37 5.96 4.20 1.08
CA THR A 37 5.18 3.29 0.24
C THR A 37 5.43 3.67 -1.23
N PRO A 38 5.81 2.71 -2.09
CA PRO A 38 6.00 3.00 -3.51
C PRO A 38 4.78 3.70 -4.09
N ARG A 39 4.99 4.57 -5.09
CA ARG A 39 3.95 5.47 -5.62
C ARG A 39 2.66 4.76 -6.06
N ASP A 40 2.77 3.52 -6.52
CA ASP A 40 1.66 2.72 -7.05
C ASP A 40 1.25 1.56 -6.11
N VAL A 41 1.67 1.63 -4.84
CA VAL A 41 1.28 0.65 -3.83
C VAL A 41 0.29 1.31 -2.88
N PHE A 42 -0.90 0.73 -2.80
CA PHE A 42 -1.88 1.08 -1.78
C PHE A 42 -1.83 0.04 -0.66
N VAL A 43 -1.57 0.49 0.57
CA VAL A 43 -1.52 -0.37 1.76
C VAL A 43 -2.72 -0.07 2.63
N VAL A 44 -3.55 -1.08 2.86
CA VAL A 44 -4.72 -1.02 3.74
C VAL A 44 -4.51 -1.97 4.91
N GLY A 45 -4.65 -1.46 6.13
CA GLY A 45 -4.70 -2.28 7.33
C GLY A 45 -6.07 -2.95 7.48
N MET A 46 -6.08 -4.21 7.89
CA MET A 46 -7.29 -4.94 8.27
C MET A 46 -7.21 -5.34 9.74
N GLU A 47 -8.35 -5.30 10.41
CA GLU A 47 -8.52 -5.63 11.82
C GLU A 47 -8.35 -7.13 12.13
N ALA A 48 -8.58 -7.99 11.13
CA ALA A 48 -8.42 -9.43 11.20
C ALA A 48 -8.13 -10.03 9.82
N GLU A 49 -7.51 -11.21 9.82
CA GLU A 49 -7.30 -12.00 8.61
C GLU A 49 -8.62 -12.64 8.12
N PRO A 50 -8.91 -12.67 6.81
CA PRO A 50 -10.05 -13.41 6.29
C PRO A 50 -9.87 -14.92 6.52
N PRO A 51 -10.91 -15.65 6.99
CA PRO A 51 -10.83 -17.11 7.21
C PRO A 51 -10.69 -17.91 5.91
N GLY A 52 -10.92 -17.29 4.75
CA GLY A 52 -10.81 -17.88 3.42
C GLY A 52 -11.12 -16.84 2.34
N LEU A 53 -10.94 -17.24 1.07
CA LEU A 53 -11.09 -16.39 -0.12
C LEU A 53 -12.22 -16.83 -1.06
N ASP A 54 -13.11 -17.72 -0.61
CA ASP A 54 -14.31 -18.08 -1.35
C ASP A 54 -15.46 -17.13 -0.95
N PRO A 55 -15.90 -16.21 -1.82
CA PRO A 55 -17.01 -15.32 -1.51
C PRO A 55 -18.33 -16.07 -1.31
N GLY A 56 -18.50 -17.26 -1.91
CA GLY A 56 -19.70 -18.09 -1.75
C GLY A 56 -19.80 -18.76 -0.38
N GLN A 57 -18.72 -18.77 0.41
CA GLN A 57 -18.68 -19.27 1.79
C GLN A 57 -18.44 -18.14 2.81
N ALA A 58 -18.42 -16.89 2.37
CA ALA A 58 -18.12 -15.75 3.22
C ALA A 58 -19.27 -15.49 4.21
N LEU A 59 -18.93 -15.44 5.51
CA LEU A 59 -19.86 -15.12 6.60
C LEU A 59 -19.62 -13.72 7.20
N GLY A 60 -18.58 -13.03 6.74
CA GLY A 60 -18.16 -11.75 7.32
C GLY A 60 -17.43 -10.87 6.32
N LEU A 61 -17.27 -9.60 6.71
CA LEU A 61 -16.77 -8.56 5.83
C LEU A 61 -15.28 -8.72 5.48
N HIS A 62 -14.46 -9.37 6.30
CA HIS A 62 -13.04 -9.52 6.01
C HIS A 62 -12.80 -10.33 4.72
N THR A 63 -13.48 -11.47 4.55
CA THR A 63 -13.44 -12.23 3.29
C THR A 63 -13.99 -11.41 2.15
N LEU A 64 -15.20 -10.83 2.30
CA LEU A 64 -15.85 -10.07 1.24
C LEU A 64 -15.00 -8.89 0.74
N ARG A 65 -14.30 -8.20 1.64
CA ARG A 65 -13.46 -7.05 1.31
C ARG A 65 -12.25 -7.44 0.45
N VAL A 66 -11.65 -8.58 0.71
CA VAL A 66 -10.53 -9.08 -0.12
C VAL A 66 -11.07 -9.67 -1.42
N THR A 67 -12.14 -10.46 -1.37
CA THR A 67 -12.69 -11.12 -2.55
C THR A 67 -13.35 -10.14 -3.52
N ALA A 68 -13.82 -8.98 -3.08
CA ALA A 68 -14.35 -7.93 -3.97
C ALA A 68 -13.30 -7.37 -4.93
N GLU A 69 -12.00 -7.49 -4.60
CA GLU A 69 -10.89 -7.08 -5.47
C GLU A 69 -10.43 -8.22 -6.40
N ILE A 70 -10.92 -9.44 -6.20
CA ILE A 70 -10.53 -10.66 -6.94
C ILE A 70 -11.66 -11.10 -7.89
N PHE A 71 -12.91 -10.96 -7.47
CA PHE A 71 -14.10 -11.42 -8.18
C PHE A 71 -15.00 -10.25 -8.59
N GLU A 72 -15.71 -10.41 -9.70
CA GLU A 72 -16.69 -9.43 -10.17
C GLU A 72 -18.09 -10.07 -10.22
N THR A 73 -19.13 -9.28 -9.93
CA THR A 73 -20.54 -9.69 -9.94
C THR A 73 -21.21 -9.36 -11.27
N LEU A 74 -22.42 -9.92 -11.52
CA LEU A 74 -23.20 -9.56 -12.72
C LEU A 74 -23.59 -8.07 -12.74
N VAL A 75 -23.95 -7.54 -11.58
CA VAL A 75 -24.29 -6.13 -11.36
C VAL A 75 -23.59 -5.63 -10.11
N ALA A 76 -23.34 -4.32 -10.03
CA ALA A 76 -22.70 -3.67 -8.89
C ALA A 76 -23.58 -2.55 -8.34
N THR A 77 -23.17 -2.00 -7.20
CA THR A 77 -23.78 -0.78 -6.64
C THR A 77 -22.92 0.41 -7.01
N ALA A 78 -23.52 1.50 -7.47
CA ALA A 78 -22.78 2.72 -7.78
C ALA A 78 -22.13 3.31 -6.52
N VAL A 79 -20.98 3.94 -6.71
CA VAL A 79 -20.27 4.66 -5.64
C VAL A 79 -21.21 5.72 -5.04
N ASP A 80 -21.25 5.78 -3.71
CA ASP A 80 -22.03 6.74 -2.93
C ASP A 80 -23.57 6.72 -3.17
N SER A 81 -24.11 5.63 -3.71
CA SER A 81 -25.56 5.45 -3.86
C SER A 81 -25.96 3.97 -3.69
N THR A 82 -27.25 3.68 -3.83
CA THR A 82 -27.76 2.30 -3.87
C THR A 82 -28.22 1.91 -5.27
N ASP A 83 -27.87 2.69 -6.28
CA ASP A 83 -28.28 2.43 -7.65
C ASP A 83 -27.54 1.21 -8.20
N ILE A 84 -28.28 0.34 -8.88
CA ILE A 84 -27.72 -0.86 -9.51
C ILE A 84 -27.13 -0.49 -10.87
N VAL A 85 -25.85 -0.79 -11.05
CA VAL A 85 -25.09 -0.49 -12.26
C VAL A 85 -24.50 -1.76 -12.89
N PRO A 86 -24.16 -1.73 -14.19
CA PRO A 86 -23.52 -2.87 -14.87
C PRO A 86 -22.21 -3.33 -14.21
N GLY A 87 -22.12 -4.63 -13.93
CA GLY A 87 -20.88 -5.35 -13.62
C GLY A 87 -20.45 -6.18 -14.84
N LEU A 88 -20.31 -7.49 -14.68
CA LEU A 88 -20.08 -8.44 -15.78
C LEU A 88 -21.25 -8.52 -16.79
N ALA A 89 -22.47 -8.15 -16.39
CA ALA A 89 -23.59 -7.98 -17.30
C ALA A 89 -23.67 -6.52 -17.78
N GLU A 90 -23.64 -6.30 -19.09
CA GLU A 90 -23.76 -4.96 -19.68
C GLU A 90 -25.21 -4.43 -19.71
N SER A 91 -26.18 -5.34 -19.67
CA SER A 91 -27.61 -5.03 -19.59
C SER A 91 -28.40 -6.25 -19.13
N TRP A 92 -29.62 -6.04 -18.64
CA TRP A 92 -30.54 -7.11 -18.31
C TRP A 92 -31.99 -6.72 -18.59
N THR A 93 -32.84 -7.73 -18.76
CA THR A 93 -34.29 -7.59 -18.91
C THR A 93 -35.00 -8.51 -17.93
N THR A 94 -36.17 -8.09 -17.46
CA THR A 94 -37.06 -8.91 -16.62
C THR A 94 -38.34 -9.26 -17.39
N SER A 95 -38.88 -10.45 -17.16
CA SER A 95 -40.24 -10.78 -17.57
C SER A 95 -41.27 -9.91 -16.84
N SER A 96 -42.49 -9.84 -17.37
CA SER A 96 -43.58 -9.04 -16.79
C SER A 96 -44.01 -9.49 -15.39
N ASP A 97 -43.76 -10.76 -15.05
CA ASP A 97 -44.03 -11.32 -13.72
C ASP A 97 -42.82 -11.24 -12.76
N GLY A 98 -41.66 -10.77 -13.21
CA GLY A 98 -40.46 -10.61 -12.40
C GLY A 98 -39.69 -11.91 -12.08
N LEU A 99 -40.14 -13.05 -12.61
CA LEU A 99 -39.57 -14.37 -12.27
C LEU A 99 -38.42 -14.79 -13.19
N VAL A 100 -38.28 -14.16 -14.35
CA VAL A 100 -37.23 -14.47 -15.33
C VAL A 100 -36.36 -13.25 -15.58
N TRP A 101 -35.07 -13.40 -15.28
CA TRP A 101 -34.05 -12.38 -15.52
C TRP A 101 -33.08 -12.87 -16.60
N THR A 102 -32.95 -12.09 -17.67
CA THR A 102 -32.01 -12.39 -18.76
C THR A 102 -30.90 -11.35 -18.76
N PHE A 103 -29.67 -11.78 -18.56
CA PHE A 103 -28.48 -10.93 -18.54
C PHE A 103 -27.70 -11.07 -19.85
N LYS A 104 -27.27 -9.94 -20.40
CA LYS A 104 -26.30 -9.89 -21.50
C LYS A 104 -24.91 -9.68 -20.92
N LEU A 105 -24.03 -10.66 -21.08
CA LEU A 105 -22.69 -10.63 -20.50
C LEU A 105 -21.71 -9.87 -21.40
N ARG A 106 -20.73 -9.20 -20.77
CA ARG A 106 -19.57 -8.62 -21.45
C ARG A 106 -18.80 -9.69 -22.22
N LYS A 107 -18.32 -9.33 -23.41
CA LYS A 107 -17.51 -10.22 -24.23
C LYS A 107 -16.02 -10.01 -23.94
N GLY A 108 -15.24 -11.09 -24.05
CA GLY A 108 -13.78 -11.03 -23.95
C GLY A 108 -13.21 -10.87 -22.53
N VAL A 109 -14.05 -11.00 -21.50
CA VAL A 109 -13.60 -11.10 -20.11
C VAL A 109 -12.73 -12.35 -19.95
N ARG A 110 -11.65 -12.23 -19.17
CA ARG A 110 -10.70 -13.30 -18.87
C ARG A 110 -10.63 -13.50 -17.36
N PHE A 111 -10.23 -14.71 -16.98
CA PHE A 111 -9.98 -15.13 -15.61
C PHE A 111 -8.49 -15.26 -15.37
#